data_AF-A0A9W6DT88-F1
#
_entry.id   AF-A0A9W6DT88-F1
#
_cell.length_a   1.000
_cell.length_b   1.000
_cell.length_c   1.000
_cell.angle_alpha   90.00
_cell.angle_beta   90.00
_cell.angle_gamma   90.00
#
_symmetry.space_group_name_H-M   'P 1'
#
loop_
_entity.id
_entity.type
_entity.pdbx_description
1 polymer ?
#
loop_
_entity_poly.entity_id
_entity_poly.type
_entity_poly.pdbx_seq_one_letter_code
_entity_poly.pdbx_strand_id
1 'polypeptide(L)'
;MAKSVRASVSKRNRAKLRATVFGPAVDARTERLSAKLQELASQPRPNEEKPSMELDNATTNMDIDQGTVKGGHAHTRKSGRVQKRHKKSRSSIVFRPHPSKAKGNSKRR
;
A
#
# COMPACT_ATOMS: atom_id res chain seq x y z
N MET A 1 4.74 12.99 25.01
CA MET A 1 4.59 13.39 23.59
C MET A 1 3.67 12.41 22.87
N ALA A 2 2.64 12.91 22.17
CA ALA A 2 1.80 12.08 21.32
C ALA A 2 2.59 11.53 20.12
N LYS A 3 2.22 10.36 19.60
CA LYS A 3 2.82 9.81 18.39
C LYS A 3 2.26 10.52 17.16
N SER A 4 3.11 10.79 16.17
CA SER A 4 2.65 11.36 14.89
C SER A 4 1.84 10.34 14.09
N VAL A 5 1.05 10.84 13.13
CA VAL A 5 0.29 9.99 12.18
C VAL A 5 1.21 9.08 11.36
N ARG A 6 2.45 9.53 11.11
CA ARG A 6 3.44 8.80 10.30
C ARG A 6 4.27 7.81 11.14
N ALA A 7 4.07 7.78 12.46
CA ALA A 7 4.78 6.84 13.33
C ALA A 7 4.54 5.40 12.87
N SER A 8 5.62 4.62 12.76
CA SER A 8 5.60 3.24 12.24
C SER A 8 4.63 2.33 13.00
N VAL A 9 4.60 2.49 14.33
CA VAL A 9 3.69 1.73 15.22
C VAL A 9 2.23 2.03 14.89
N SER A 10 1.85 3.32 14.83
CA SER A 10 0.49 3.75 14.49
C SER A 10 0.05 3.23 13.12
N LYS A 11 0.94 3.28 12.11
CA LYS A 11 0.68 2.75 10.77
C LYS A 11 0.44 1.24 10.77
N ARG A 12 1.31 0.47 11.43
CA ARG A 12 1.21 -1.00 11.47
C ARG A 12 -0.08 -1.45 12.15
N ASN A 13 -0.46 -0.80 13.25
CA ASN A 13 -1.70 -1.12 13.97
C ASN A 13 -2.94 -0.80 13.13
N ARG A 14 -2.97 0.36 12.46
CA ARG A 14 -4.07 0.71 11.54
C ARG A 14 -4.18 -0.26 10.37
N ALA A 15 -3.06 -0.69 9.79
CA ALA A 15 -3.06 -1.69 8.72
C ALA A 15 -3.64 -3.04 9.21
N LYS A 16 -3.29 -3.47 10.43
CA LYS A 16 -3.84 -4.69 11.03
C LYS A 16 -5.36 -4.58 11.25
N LEU A 17 -5.84 -3.46 11.78
CA LEU A 17 -7.28 -3.22 11.97
C LEU A 17 -8.04 -3.21 10.64
N ARG A 18 -7.44 -2.62 9.59
CA ARG A 18 -8.02 -2.68 8.24
C ARG A 18 -8.10 -4.10 7.72
N ALA A 19 -7.05 -4.90 7.84
CA ALA A 19 -7.05 -6.27 7.33
C ALA A 19 -8.05 -7.19 8.06
N THR A 20 -8.24 -6.99 9.36
CA THR A 20 -9.00 -7.93 10.20
C THR A 20 -10.44 -7.51 10.45
N VAL A 21 -10.70 -6.22 10.67
CA VAL A 21 -12.01 -5.73 11.09
C VAL A 21 -12.68 -4.97 9.96
N PHE A 22 -12.02 -3.94 9.42
CA PHE A 22 -12.68 -3.01 8.51
C PHE A 22 -12.74 -3.48 7.06
N GLY A 23 -11.77 -4.27 6.60
CA GLY A 23 -11.73 -4.82 5.24
C GLY A 23 -12.91 -5.76 5.02
N PRO A 24 -13.02 -6.88 5.77
CA PRO A 24 -14.11 -7.83 5.60
C PRO A 24 -15.50 -7.20 5.75
N ALA A 25 -15.66 -6.22 6.65
CA ALA A 25 -16.93 -5.52 6.82
C ALA A 25 -17.30 -4.65 5.60
N VAL A 26 -16.33 -4.00 4.98
CA VAL A 26 -16.53 -3.22 3.74
C VAL A 26 -16.81 -4.15 2.57
N ASP A 27 -16.05 -5.24 2.44
CA ASP A 27 -16.22 -6.21 1.37
C ASP A 27 -17.63 -6.82 1.40
N ALA A 28 -18.09 -7.30 2.56
CA ALA A 28 -19.46 -7.79 2.74
C ALA A 28 -20.54 -6.75 2.42
N ARG A 29 -20.27 -5.45 2.69
CA ARG A 29 -21.19 -4.37 2.29
C ARG A 29 -21.23 -4.22 0.78
N THR A 30 -20.09 -4.28 0.10
CA THR A 30 -20.03 -4.18 -1.35
C THR A 30 -20.74 -5.36 -2.03
N GLU A 31 -20.59 -6.58 -1.52
CA GLU A 31 -21.29 -7.77 -2.00
C GLU A 31 -22.81 -7.64 -1.87
N ARG A 32 -23.30 -7.14 -0.73
CA ARG A 32 -24.75 -6.92 -0.54
C ARG A 32 -25.31 -5.88 -1.50
N LEU A 33 -24.57 -4.78 -1.69
CA LEU A 33 -25.01 -3.71 -2.59
C LEU A 33 -24.98 -4.19 -4.05
N SER A 34 -23.96 -4.92 -4.48
CA SER A 34 -23.88 -5.45 -5.84
C SER A 34 -24.99 -6.48 -6.11
N ALA A 35 -25.28 -7.37 -5.14
CA ALA A 35 -26.39 -8.31 -5.24
C ALA A 35 -27.74 -7.58 -5.41
N LYS A 36 -27.99 -6.54 -4.62
CA LYS A 36 -29.21 -5.72 -4.75
C LYS A 36 -29.30 -5.02 -6.12
N LEU A 37 -28.19 -4.54 -6.65
CA LEU A 37 -28.17 -3.91 -7.98
C LEU A 37 -28.44 -4.93 -9.10
N GLN A 38 -27.92 -6.15 -8.98
CA GLN A 38 -28.20 -7.23 -9.93
C GLN A 38 -29.66 -7.66 -9.88
N GLU A 39 -30.23 -7.78 -8.67
CA GLU A 39 -31.66 -8.05 -8.47
C GLU A 39 -32.51 -6.99 -9.19
N LEU A 40 -32.22 -5.70 -8.96
CA LEU A 40 -32.94 -4.60 -9.62
C LEU A 40 -32.79 -4.62 -11.15
N ALA A 41 -31.60 -4.94 -11.67
CA ALA A 41 -31.38 -5.03 -13.10
C ALA A 41 -32.12 -6.22 -13.75
N SER A 42 -32.36 -7.30 -12.99
CA SER A 42 -33.09 -8.48 -13.45
C SER A 42 -34.61 -8.30 -13.43
N GLN A 43 -35.12 -7.31 -12.70
CA GLN A 43 -36.54 -7.01 -12.71
C GLN A 43 -36.97 -6.58 -14.11
N PRO A 44 -38.09 -7.12 -14.65
CA PRO A 44 -38.63 -6.65 -15.91
C PRO A 44 -38.92 -5.15 -15.77
N ARG A 45 -38.50 -4.37 -16.77
CA ARG A 45 -38.76 -2.93 -16.78
C ARG A 45 -40.26 -2.74 -16.60
N PRO A 46 -40.73 -2.01 -15.57
CA PRO A 46 -42.15 -1.71 -15.46
C PRO A 46 -42.59 -1.02 -16.75
N ASN A 47 -43.74 -1.41 -17.31
CA ASN A 47 -44.31 -0.76 -18.48
C ASN A 47 -44.54 0.72 -18.16
N GLU A 48 -43.67 1.58 -18.65
CA GLU A 48 -43.78 3.03 -18.49
C GLU A 48 -44.80 3.58 -19.49
N GLU A 49 -46.07 3.61 -19.10
CA GLU A 49 -46.90 4.77 -19.43
C GLU A 49 -46.66 5.83 -18.35
N LYS A 50 -45.58 6.62 -18.47
CA LYS A 50 -45.42 8.03 -18.02
C LYS A 50 -43.95 8.48 -18.03
N PRO A 51 -43.71 9.79 -18.20
CA PRO A 51 -42.80 10.32 -19.21
C PRO A 51 -41.36 10.36 -18.74
N SER A 52 -40.47 10.26 -19.73
CA SER A 52 -39.06 10.61 -19.74
C SER A 52 -38.66 11.57 -18.60
N MET A 53 -38.16 11.02 -17.49
CA MET A 53 -37.06 11.68 -16.82
C MET A 53 -35.85 11.44 -17.70
N GLU A 54 -35.58 12.43 -18.54
CA GLU A 54 -34.37 12.63 -19.32
C GLU A 54 -33.15 12.44 -18.39
N LEU A 55 -32.67 11.21 -18.30
CA LEU A 55 -31.28 10.94 -17.97
C LEU A 55 -30.51 11.51 -19.15
N ASP A 56 -30.06 12.76 -19.00
CA ASP A 56 -29.04 13.35 -19.83
C ASP A 56 -27.91 12.32 -19.96
N ASN A 57 -27.93 11.59 -21.07
CA ASN A 57 -26.74 11.05 -21.67
C ASN A 57 -25.95 12.28 -22.11
N ALA A 58 -25.25 12.89 -21.14
CA ALA A 58 -24.20 13.83 -21.39
C ALA A 58 -23.05 13.06 -22.05
N THR A 59 -23.26 12.66 -23.31
CA THR A 59 -22.28 12.79 -24.38
C THR A 59 -22.02 14.28 -24.60
N THR A 60 -21.64 14.99 -23.54
CA THR A 60 -20.98 16.27 -23.67
C THR A 60 -19.58 15.91 -24.13
N ASN A 61 -19.38 16.08 -25.44
CA ASN A 61 -18.08 16.44 -25.99
C ASN A 61 -17.52 17.60 -25.15
N MET A 62 -16.84 17.26 -24.06
CA MET A 62 -15.97 18.18 -23.36
C MET A 62 -14.75 18.30 -24.26
N ASP A 63 -14.78 19.33 -25.11
CA ASP A 63 -13.65 19.83 -25.86
C ASP A 63 -12.51 20.06 -24.86
N ILE A 64 -11.61 19.09 -24.75
CA ILE A 64 -10.38 19.25 -23.96
C ILE A 64 -9.49 20.09 -24.85
N ASP A 65 -9.60 21.41 -24.66
CA ASP A 65 -8.67 22.39 -25.18
C ASP A 65 -7.25 21.84 -25.10
N GLN A 66 -6.60 21.79 -26.26
CA GLN A 66 -5.20 21.46 -26.47
C GLN A 66 -4.30 22.50 -25.78
N GLY A 67 -4.25 22.44 -24.45
CA GLY A 67 -3.39 23.24 -23.58
C GLY A 67 -2.07 22.52 -23.33
N THR A 68 -1.20 22.54 -24.33
CA THR A 68 0.27 22.38 -24.25
C THR A 68 0.87 21.87 -22.93
N VAL A 69 0.78 20.57 -22.63
CA VAL A 69 1.74 19.95 -21.68
C VAL A 69 3.07 19.70 -22.38
N LYS A 70 3.78 20.80 -22.67
CA LYS A 70 5.23 20.79 -22.70
C LYS A 70 5.70 20.20 -21.37
N GLY A 71 6.50 19.14 -21.44
CA GLY A 71 7.19 18.61 -20.26
C GLY A 71 6.78 17.20 -19.88
N GLY A 72 6.80 16.27 -20.84
CA GLY A 72 7.18 14.90 -20.51
C GLY A 72 8.61 14.91 -19.98
N HIS A 73 8.78 15.23 -18.69
CA HIS A 73 10.04 15.00 -18.01
C HIS A 73 10.28 13.49 -18.00
N ALA A 74 11.07 13.04 -18.98
CA ALA A 74 11.68 11.73 -18.99
C ALA A 74 12.15 11.43 -17.57
N HIS A 75 11.70 10.30 -17.03
CA HIS A 75 12.06 9.83 -15.69
C HIS A 75 13.57 10.00 -15.51
N THR A 76 13.97 11.01 -14.73
CA THR A 76 15.37 11.14 -14.36
C THR A 76 15.66 9.89 -13.54
N ARG A 77 16.43 8.98 -14.11
CA ARG A 77 17.04 7.91 -13.32
C ARG A 77 17.89 8.65 -12.32
N LYS A 78 17.37 8.84 -11.10
CA LYS A 78 18.10 9.45 -10.00
C LYS A 78 19.34 8.57 -9.75
N SER A 79 20.44 8.91 -10.41
CA SER A 79 21.78 8.44 -10.12
C SER A 79 22.10 8.97 -8.72
N GLY A 80 21.78 8.16 -7.71
CA GLY A 80 21.84 8.60 -6.32
C GLY A 80 21.02 7.77 -5.36
N ARG A 81 20.28 6.75 -5.82
CA ARG A 81 19.73 5.75 -4.89
C ARG A 81 20.88 4.91 -4.34
N VAL A 82 21.40 5.29 -3.18
CA VAL A 82 22.34 4.49 -2.40
C VAL A 82 21.69 3.12 -2.15
N GLN A 83 22.09 2.13 -2.95
CA GLN A 83 21.81 0.74 -2.68
C GLN A 83 22.60 0.38 -1.43
N LYS A 84 21.92 0.08 -0.32
CA LYS A 84 22.54 -0.52 0.86
C LYS A 84 23.12 -1.87 0.43
N ARG A 85 24.37 -1.88 -0.03
CA ARG A 85 25.10 -3.10 -0.30
C ARG A 85 25.13 -3.94 0.98
N HIS A 86 24.83 -5.21 0.80
CA HIS A 86 24.58 -6.20 1.83
C HIS A 86 25.74 -6.28 2.85
N LYS A 87 25.38 -6.47 4.12
CA LYS A 87 26.34 -6.90 5.15
C LYS A 87 27.02 -8.22 4.73
N LYS A 88 28.34 -8.27 4.91
CA LYS A 88 29.27 -9.37 5.34
C LYS A 88 30.63 -9.06 4.68
N SER A 89 31.79 -9.11 5.32
CA SER A 89 32.34 -10.03 6.32
C SER A 89 33.18 -9.25 7.34
N ARG A 90 33.19 -9.67 8.60
CA ARG A 90 34.20 -9.24 9.57
C ARG A 90 35.52 -9.85 9.11
N SER A 91 36.47 -9.06 8.61
CA SER A 91 37.85 -9.52 8.48
C SER A 91 38.44 -9.63 9.88
N SER A 92 38.31 -10.81 10.50
CA SER A 92 39.09 -11.18 11.67
C SER A 92 40.56 -11.34 11.24
N ILE A 93 41.30 -10.23 11.16
CA ILE A 93 42.77 -10.25 11.07
C ILE A 93 43.33 -10.39 12.49
N VAL A 94 42.82 -11.36 13.24
CA VAL A 94 43.40 -11.76 14.52
C VAL A 94 43.31 -13.27 14.59
N PHE A 95 44.45 -13.90 14.84
CA PHE A 95 44.51 -15.34 15.06
C PHE A 95 43.63 -15.72 16.26
N ARG A 96 42.83 -16.78 16.12
CA ARG A 96 42.09 -17.33 17.25
C ARG A 96 43.12 -17.78 18.31
N PRO A 97 42.93 -17.45 19.60
CA PRO A 97 43.86 -17.88 20.64
C PRO A 97 43.88 -19.41 20.73
N HIS A 98 45.08 -19.98 20.91
CA HIS A 98 45.29 -21.41 21.00
C HIS A 98 44.51 -21.99 22.22
N PRO A 99 43.80 -23.12 22.10
CA PRO A 99 42.91 -23.63 23.15
C PRO A 99 43.63 -23.94 24.47
N SER A 100 44.94 -24.18 24.44
CA SER A 100 45.79 -24.35 25.63
C SER A 100 46.00 -23.06 26.45
N LYS A 101 45.77 -21.88 25.86
CA LYS A 101 45.95 -20.57 26.51
C LYS A 101 44.63 -19.95 26.98
N ALA A 102 43.47 -20.46 26.54
CA ALA A 102 42.16 -19.88 26.85
C ALA A 102 41.54 -20.35 28.18
N LYS A 103 42.08 -21.41 28.79
CA LYS A 103 41.59 -22.00 30.06
C LYS A 103 42.62 -21.93 31.20
N GLY A 104 43.65 -21.09 31.08
CA GLY A 104 44.71 -20.95 32.07
C GLY A 104 44.52 -19.76 33.00
N ASN A 105 43.92 -20.03 34.15
CA ASN A 105 44.18 -19.35 35.43
C ASN A 105 43.25 -18.18 35.77
N SER A 106 42.04 -18.57 36.19
CA SER A 106 41.37 -17.98 37.33
C SER A 106 42.33 -17.80 38.52
N LYS A 107 42.23 -16.64 39.18
CA LYS A 107 42.61 -16.32 40.57
C LYS A 107 43.06 -17.53 41.42
N ARG A 108 44.16 -17.37 42.17
CA ARG A 108 44.19 -17.56 43.64
C ARG A 108 45.56 -17.26 44.27
N ARG A 109 45.48 -16.35 45.26
CA ARG A 109 46.34 -16.09 46.43
C ARG A 109 47.69 -15.44 46.19
#